data_AF-A0AAU3LBJ4-F1
#
_entry.id   AF-A0AAU3LBJ4-F1
#
_cell.length_a   1.000
_cell.length_b   1.000
_cell.length_c   1.000
_cell.angle_alpha   90.00
_cell.angle_beta   90.00
_cell.angle_gamma   90.00
#
_symmetry.space_group_name_H-M   'P 1'
#
loop_
_entity.id
_entity.type
_entity.pdbx_description
1 polymer ?
#
loop_
_entity_poly.entity_id
_entity_poly.type
_entity_poly.pdbx_seq_one_letter_code
_entity_poly.pdbx_strand_id
1 'polypeptide(L)' 'METKALRPTDPTGLTGIGRRLHDVALAHDQQEVARVLTYIFGDATCPDCEEDFSVSAQISANWAATLG' A
#
# COMPACT_ATOMS: atom_id res chain seq x y z
N MET A 1 5.33 -19.31 10.85
CA MET A 1 5.38 -17.84 10.63
C MET A 1 3.98 -17.42 10.27
N GLU A 2 3.32 -16.69 11.16
CA GLU A 2 1.94 -16.25 10.98
C GLU A 2 1.94 -14.94 10.17
N THR A 3 1.10 -14.85 9.13
CA THR A 3 0.97 -13.65 8.32
C THR A 3 -0.11 -12.74 8.92
N LYS A 4 0.24 -11.48 9.20
CA LYS A 4 -0.73 -10.48 9.66
C LYS A 4 -1.36 -9.78 8.45
N ALA A 5 -2.69 -9.60 8.48
CA ALA A 5 -3.41 -8.97 7.39
C ALA A 5 -3.00 -7.50 7.23
N LEU A 6 -2.85 -7.06 5.97
CA LEU A 6 -2.65 -5.64 5.63
C LEU A 6 -3.89 -4.83 6.00
N ARG A 7 -3.68 -3.57 6.37
CA ARG A 7 -4.76 -2.61 6.64
C ARG A 7 -4.89 -1.65 5.46
N PRO A 8 -6.06 -1.59 4.81
CA PRO A 8 -6.27 -0.68 3.70
C PRO A 8 -6.39 0.76 4.21
N THR A 9 -5.87 1.71 3.44
CA THR A 9 -6.21 3.13 3.58
C THR A 9 -7.62 3.38 3.05
N ASP A 10 -8.38 4.24 3.72
CA ASP A 10 -9.64 4.73 3.16
C ASP A 10 -9.38 5.38 1.78
N PRO A 11 -10.14 5.05 0.72
CA PRO A 11 -9.93 5.62 -0.61
C PRO A 11 -9.86 7.15 -0.63
N THR A 12 -10.62 7.83 0.24
CA THR A 12 -10.62 9.29 0.35
C THR A 12 -9.31 9.82 0.94
N GLY A 13 -8.62 9.03 1.76
CA GLY A 13 -7.32 9.32 2.36
C GLY A 13 -6.12 9.05 1.46
N LEU A 14 -6.30 8.45 0.28
CA LEU A 14 -5.23 8.32 -0.71
C LEU A 14 -4.79 9.70 -1.21
N THR A 15 -3.48 9.91 -1.30
CA THR A 15 -2.87 11.16 -1.80
C THR A 15 -1.81 10.88 -2.87
N GLY A 16 -1.36 11.93 -3.55
CA GLY A 16 -0.26 11.86 -4.53
C GLY A 16 -0.49 10.82 -5.64
N ILE A 17 0.54 10.00 -5.91
CA ILE A 17 0.49 8.96 -6.95
C ILE A 17 -0.54 7.87 -6.65
N GLY A 18 -0.74 7.52 -5.36
CA GLY A 18 -1.72 6.50 -4.97
C GLY A 18 -3.14 6.90 -5.32
N ARG A 19 -3.51 8.17 -5.06
CA ARG A 19 -4.81 8.72 -5.48
C ARG A 19 -4.98 8.68 -6.98
N ARG A 20 -3.97 9.13 -7.73
CA ARG A 20 -4.03 9.17 -9.20
C ARG A 20 -4.22 7.77 -9.79
N LEU A 21 -3.48 6.78 -9.31
CA LEU A 21 -3.60 5.40 -9.80
C LEU A 21 -4.98 4.80 -9.46
N HIS A 22 -5.49 5.07 -8.26
CA HIS A 22 -6.82 4.61 -7.85
C HIS A 22 -7.92 5.20 -8.76
N ASP A 23 -7.87 6.50 -9.02
CA ASP A 23 -8.85 7.19 -9.86
C ASP A 23 -8.78 6.69 -11.33
N VAL A 24 -7.58 6.46 -11.85
CA VAL A 24 -7.39 5.86 -13.19
C VAL A 24 -7.97 4.45 -13.24
N ALA A 25 -7.71 3.62 -12.22
CA ALA A 25 -8.26 2.27 -12.16
C ALA A 25 -9.80 2.28 -12.21
N LEU A 26 -10.44 3.15 -11.42
CA LEU A 26 -11.90 3.30 -11.44
C LEU A 26 -12.42 3.80 -12.79
N ALA A 27 -11.73 4.76 -13.42
CA ALA A 27 -12.12 5.28 -14.73
C ALA A 27 -12.06 4.23 -15.85
N HIS A 28 -11.34 3.13 -15.65
CA HIS A 28 -11.22 2.01 -16.58
C HIS A 28 -11.95 0.74 -16.10
N ASP A 29 -12.88 0.88 -15.15
CA ASP A 29 -13.65 -0.23 -14.55
C ASP A 29 -12.79 -1.32 -13.89
N GLN A 30 -11.57 -0.98 -13.48
CA GLN A 30 -10.62 -1.88 -12.82
C GLN A 30 -10.82 -1.85 -11.30
N GLN A 31 -11.98 -2.31 -10.84
CA GLN A 31 -12.41 -2.18 -9.44
C GLN A 31 -11.51 -2.95 -8.48
N GLU A 32 -11.04 -4.12 -8.90
CA GLU A 32 -10.11 -4.92 -8.10
C GLU A 32 -8.74 -4.25 -7.98
N VAL A 33 -8.27 -3.59 -9.04
CA VAL A 33 -7.01 -2.84 -9.00
C VAL A 33 -7.14 -1.64 -8.07
N ALA A 34 -8.24 -0.89 -8.16
CA ALA A 34 -8.54 0.22 -7.25
C ALA A 34 -8.56 -0.27 -5.79
N ARG A 35 -9.19 -1.42 -5.51
CA ARG A 35 -9.20 -2.04 -4.19
C ARG A 35 -7.80 -2.40 -3.71
N VAL A 36 -6.98 -3.06 -4.54
CA VAL A 36 -5.60 -3.44 -4.17
C VAL A 36 -4.73 -2.23 -3.86
N LEU A 37 -4.90 -1.12 -4.57
CA LEU A 37 -4.15 0.11 -4.31
C LEU A 37 -4.37 0.65 -2.88
N THR A 38 -5.57 0.46 -2.30
CA THR A 38 -5.82 0.85 -0.90
C THR A 38 -4.92 0.10 0.09
N TYR A 39 -4.51 -1.13 -0.23
CA TYR A 39 -3.60 -1.90 0.60
C TYR A 39 -2.13 -1.56 0.34
N ILE A 40 -1.75 -1.29 -0.92
CA ILE A 40 -0.36 -0.90 -1.28
C ILE A 40 0.03 0.42 -0.61
N PHE A 41 -0.90 1.37 -0.56
CA PHE A 41 -0.70 2.66 0.09
C PHE A 41 -1.17 2.69 1.55
N GLY A 42 -1.59 1.54 2.07
CA GLY A 42 -1.97 1.35 3.47
C GLY A 42 -0.80 0.93 4.36
N ASP A 43 -1.20 0.39 5.51
CA ASP A 43 -0.29 0.07 6.59
C ASP A 43 -0.27 -1.44 6.86
N ALA A 44 0.81 -1.90 7.47
CA ALA A 44 0.98 -3.24 7.97
C ALA A 44 1.51 -3.18 9.40
N THR A 45 1.35 -4.28 10.13
CA THR A 45 2.10 -4.49 11.37
C THR A 45 3.07 -5.65 11.18
N CYS A 46 4.30 -5.48 11.61
CA CYS A 46 5.28 -6.57 11.64
C CYS A 46 4.81 -7.65 12.64
N PRO A 47 4.72 -8.94 12.24
CA PRO A 47 4.31 -9.99 13.16
C PRO A 47 5.36 -10.28 14.25
N ASP A 48 6.62 -9.89 14.03
CA ASP A 48 7.73 -10.20 14.95
C ASP A 48 7.99 -9.10 15.98
N CYS A 49 7.93 -7.82 15.58
CA CYS A 49 8.23 -6.68 16.46
C CYS A 49 7.02 -5.78 16.76
N GLU A 50 5.84 -6.11 16.21
CA GLU A 50 4.58 -5.39 16.41
C GLU A 50 4.54 -3.92 15.96
N GLU A 51 5.60 -3.44 15.30
CA GLU A 51 5.66 -2.08 14.78
C GLU A 51 4.76 -1.91 13.55
N ASP A 52 4.04 -0.78 13.51
CA ASP A 52 3.24 -0.37 12.38
C ASP A 52 4.06 0.39 11.34
N PHE A 53 3.86 0.09 10.07
CA PHE A 53 4.59 0.75 8.99
C PHE A 53 3.75 0.91 7.72
N SER A 54 4.04 1.96 6.95
CA SER A 54 3.48 2.12 5.61
C SER A 54 4.13 1.12 4.64
N VAL A 55 3.30 0.35 3.95
CA VAL A 55 3.75 -0.66 2.98
C VAL A 55 4.57 -0.01 1.86
N SER A 56 4.08 1.11 1.31
CA SER A 56 4.74 1.84 0.23
C SER A 56 6.11 2.42 0.62
N ALA A 57 6.25 2.91 1.86
CA ALA A 57 7.51 3.43 2.36
C ALA A 57 8.55 2.31 2.52
N GLN A 58 8.14 1.16 3.05
CA GLN A 58 9.03 0.01 3.24
C GLN A 58 9.54 -0.57 1.90
N ILE A 59 8.67 -0.66 0.89
CA ILE A 59 9.07 -1.10 -0.46
C ILE A 59 10.10 -0.13 -1.07
N SER A 60 9.83 1.17 -0.95
CA SER A 60 10.71 2.21 -1.48
C SER A 60 12.10 2.17 -0.83
N ALA A 61 12.15 2.01 0.50
CA ALA A 61 13.40 1.87 1.24
C ALA A 61 14.19 0.61 0.84
N ASN A 62 13.50 -0.52 0.65
CA ASN A 62 14.13 -1.76 0.22
C ASN A 62 14.76 -1.65 -1.19
N TRP A 63 14.07 -0.98 -2.12
CA TRP A 63 14.62 -0.76 -3.47
C TRP A 63 15.83 0.17 -3.45
N ALA A 64 15.83 1.21 -2.61
CA ALA A 64 16.99 2.07 -2.42
C ALA A 64 18.20 1.27 -1.88
N ALA A 65 17.98 0.34 -0.96
CA ALA A 65 19.03 -0.51 -0.40
C ALA A 65 19.55 -1.59 -1.39
N THR A 66 18.78 -1.92 -2.43
CA THR A 66 19.18 -2.93 -3.44
C THR A 66 19.95 -2.33 -4.61
N LEU A 67 19.78 -1.02 -4.87
CA LEU A 67 20.42 -0.28 -5.96
C LEU A 67 21.60 0.61 -5.51
N GLY A 68 21.91 0.63 -4.21
CA GLY A 68 23.11 1.26 -3.64
C GLY A 68 24.20 0.25 -3.35
#